data_AF-A0A4R6AXR9-F1
#
_entry.id   AF-A0A4R6AXR9-F1
#
_cell.length_a   1.000
_cell.length_b   1.000
_cell.length_c   1.000
_cell.angle_alpha   90.00
_cell.angle_beta   90.00
_cell.angle_gamma   90.00
#
_symmetry.space_group_name_H-M   'P 1'
#
loop_
_entity.id
_entity.type
_entity.pdbx_description
1 polymer ?
#
loop_
_entity_poly.entity_id
_entity_poly.type
_entity_poly.pdbx_seq_one_letter_code
_entity_poly.pdbx_strand_id
1 'polypeptide(L)'
;MGLKKLAEKVEDYNARLESGKASKIRPSHVEKVLRKLRVKARDLEAEIATVSSADKKARLKGKLAIAQTHISRAEWLLRELA
;
A
#
# COMPACT_ATOMS: atom_id res chain seq x y z
N MET A 1 5.72 -0.69 -10.67
CA MET A 1 6.17 0.25 -9.60
C MET A 1 6.64 -0.57 -8.42
N GLY A 2 7.75 -0.19 -7.79
CA GLY A 2 8.20 -0.82 -6.55
C GLY A 2 7.32 -0.41 -5.35
N LEU A 3 7.35 -1.21 -4.28
CA LEU A 3 6.56 -1.00 -3.06
C LEU A 3 6.77 0.41 -2.48
N LYS A 4 8.03 0.90 -2.47
CA LYS A 4 8.41 2.24 -1.99
C LYS A 4 7.62 3.35 -2.68
N LYS A 5 7.53 3.34 -4.02
CA LYS A 5 6.77 4.34 -4.79
C LYS A 5 5.27 4.30 -4.54
N LEU A 6 4.73 3.12 -4.21
CA LEU A 6 3.32 2.98 -3.86
C LEU A 6 3.05 3.54 -2.45
N ALA A 7 3.93 3.24 -1.50
CA ALA A 7 3.91 3.81 -0.15
C ALA A 7 3.95 5.34 -0.19
N GLU A 8 4.93 5.93 -0.90
CA GLU A 8 5.07 7.39 -1.05
C GLU A 8 3.79 8.06 -1.58
N LYS A 9 3.07 7.40 -2.51
CA LYS A 9 1.80 7.92 -3.01
C LYS A 9 0.69 7.90 -1.95
N VAL A 10 0.60 6.85 -1.15
CA VAL A 10 -0.40 6.79 -0.08
C VAL A 10 -0.14 7.88 0.97
N GLU A 11 1.14 8.11 1.32
CA GLU A 11 1.51 9.19 2.23
C GLU A 11 1.21 10.57 1.64
N ASP A 12 1.49 10.81 0.35
CA ASP A 12 1.12 12.07 -0.33
C ASP A 12 -0.40 12.30 -0.32
N TYR A 13 -1.21 11.25 -0.50
CA TYR A 13 -2.66 11.37 -0.40
C TYR A 13 -3.11 11.68 1.04
N ASN A 14 -2.56 10.98 2.04
CA ASN A 14 -2.86 11.27 3.45
C ASN A 14 -2.51 12.72 3.81
N ALA A 15 -1.32 13.20 3.44
CA ALA A 15 -0.91 14.58 3.72
C ALA A 15 -1.82 15.62 3.02
N ARG A 16 -2.34 15.31 1.83
CA ARG A 16 -3.33 16.16 1.14
C ARG A 16 -4.69 16.15 1.84
N LEU A 17 -5.11 15.02 2.40
CA LEU A 17 -6.33 14.92 3.18
C LEU A 17 -6.20 15.76 4.48
N GLU A 18 -5.11 15.57 5.23
CA GLU A 18 -4.84 16.30 6.48
C GLU A 18 -4.71 17.82 6.27
N SER A 19 -4.17 18.24 5.13
CA SER A 19 -4.09 19.67 4.77
C SER A 19 -5.38 20.26 4.21
N GLY A 20 -6.51 19.53 4.28
CA GLY A 20 -7.82 20.00 3.80
C GLY A 20 -7.94 20.06 2.27
N LYS A 21 -6.97 19.50 1.53
CA LYS A 21 -6.94 19.45 0.05
C LYS A 21 -7.54 18.16 -0.49
N ALA A 22 -8.45 17.54 0.28
CA ALA A 22 -9.16 16.31 -0.05
C ALA A 22 -9.82 16.37 -1.44
N SER A 23 -10.41 17.53 -1.78
CA SER A 23 -11.04 17.81 -3.08
C SER A 23 -10.10 17.69 -4.29
N LYS A 24 -8.77 17.70 -4.09
CA LYS A 24 -7.77 17.46 -5.14
C LYS A 24 -7.39 15.98 -5.28
N ILE A 25 -7.88 15.12 -4.40
CA ILE A 25 -7.64 13.68 -4.43
C ILE A 25 -8.81 13.01 -5.13
N ARG A 26 -8.57 12.46 -6.33
CA ARG A 26 -9.59 11.67 -7.02
C ARG A 26 -9.63 10.25 -6.42
N PRO A 27 -10.78 9.75 -5.96
CA PRO A 27 -10.91 8.39 -5.42
C PRO A 27 -10.34 7.33 -6.39
N SER A 28 -10.56 7.49 -7.70
CA SER A 28 -10.04 6.58 -8.72
C SER A 28 -8.50 6.48 -8.75
N HIS A 29 -7.76 7.53 -8.34
CA HIS A 29 -6.31 7.46 -8.20
C HIS A 29 -5.90 6.59 -7.01
N VAL A 30 -6.62 6.71 -5.90
CA VAL A 30 -6.39 5.95 -4.67
C VAL A 30 -6.72 4.48 -4.90
N GLU A 31 -7.85 4.18 -5.56
CA GLU A 31 -8.21 2.81 -5.98
C GLU A 31 -7.13 2.16 -6.85
N LYS A 32 -6.54 2.91 -7.80
CA LYS A 32 -5.49 2.40 -8.68
C LYS A 32 -4.21 2.06 -7.91
N VAL A 33 -3.88 2.86 -6.89
CA VAL A 33 -2.74 2.58 -5.99
C VAL A 33 -3.05 1.39 -5.09
N LEU A 34 -4.27 1.33 -4.52
CA LEU A 34 -4.75 0.22 -3.68
C LEU A 34 -4.70 -1.11 -4.44
N ARG A 35 -5.21 -1.17 -5.68
CA ARG A 35 -5.13 -2.37 -6.52
C ARG A 35 -3.69 -2.85 -6.70
N LYS A 36 -2.75 -1.93 -6.96
CA LYS A 36 -1.32 -2.26 -7.10
C LYS A 36 -0.70 -2.76 -5.80
N LEU A 37 -1.06 -2.15 -4.67
CA LEU A 37 -0.59 -2.59 -3.35
C LEU A 37 -1.11 -4.00 -3.03
N ARG A 38 -2.39 -4.30 -3.30
CA ARG A 38 -2.97 -5.64 -3.10
C ARG A 38 -2.31 -6.70 -3.95
N VAL A 39 -2.05 -6.41 -5.23
CA VAL A 39 -1.27 -7.33 -6.10
C VAL A 39 0.11 -7.57 -5.51
N LYS A 40 0.80 -6.52 -5.06
CA LYS A 40 2.14 -6.64 -4.49
C LYS A 40 2.16 -7.42 -3.17
N ALA A 41 1.13 -7.25 -2.33
CA ALA A 41 0.97 -8.02 -1.10
C ALA A 41 0.80 -9.51 -1.40
N ARG A 42 -0.07 -9.84 -2.36
CA ARG A 42 -0.27 -11.23 -2.81
C ARG A 42 1.01 -11.87 -3.38
N ASP A 43 1.76 -11.13 -4.20
CA ASP A 43 3.06 -11.61 -4.71
C ASP A 43 4.04 -11.91 -3.56
N LEU A 44 4.08 -11.04 -2.54
CA LEU A 44 4.94 -11.22 -1.37
C LEU A 44 4.48 -12.42 -0.53
N GLU A 45 3.18 -12.63 -0.34
CA GLU A 45 2.62 -13.79 0.35
C GLU A 45 2.96 -15.10 -0.38
N ALA A 46 2.82 -15.12 -1.71
CA ALA A 46 3.20 -16.25 -2.53
C ALA A 46 4.70 -16.55 -2.41
N GLU A 47 5.56 -15.52 -2.48
CA GLU A 47 7.01 -15.70 -2.33
C GLU A 47 7.39 -16.18 -0.91
N ILE A 48 6.70 -15.70 0.13
CA ILE A 48 6.87 -16.15 1.52
C ILE A 48 6.49 -17.63 1.69
N ALA A 49 5.47 -18.09 0.98
CA ALA A 49 5.03 -19.48 1.02
C ALA A 49 6.03 -20.43 0.37
N THR A 50 6.71 -19.98 -0.70
CA THR A 50 7.67 -20.80 -1.44
C THR A 50 9.11 -20.73 -0.92
N VAL A 51 9.45 -19.77 -0.06
CA VAL A 51 10.83 -19.57 0.39
C VAL A 51 11.16 -20.40 1.63
N SER A 52 12.22 -21.21 1.53
CA SER A 52 12.70 -22.05 2.64
C SER A 52 13.67 -21.33 3.57
N SER A 53 14.37 -20.30 3.07
CA SER A 53 15.33 -19.52 3.86
C SER A 53 14.62 -18.62 4.87
N ALA A 54 14.90 -18.82 6.17
CA ALA A 54 14.32 -18.06 7.26
C ALA A 54 14.63 -16.54 7.17
N ASP A 55 15.88 -16.17 6.87
CA ASP A 55 16.29 -14.78 6.65
C ASP A 55 15.53 -14.11 5.52
N LYS A 56 15.43 -14.79 4.37
CA LYS A 56 14.69 -14.25 3.21
C LYS A 56 13.20 -14.12 3.56
N LYS A 57 12.63 -15.10 4.26
CA LYS A 57 11.24 -15.07 4.73
C LYS A 57 10.99 -13.89 5.67
N ALA A 58 11.89 -13.62 6.61
CA ALA A 58 11.77 -12.50 7.54
C ALA A 58 11.78 -11.15 6.80
N ARG A 59 12.68 -10.97 5.83
CA ARG A 59 12.72 -9.76 5.00
C ARG A 59 11.45 -9.57 4.16
N LEU A 60 10.92 -10.65 3.59
CA LEU A 60 9.67 -10.59 2.81
C LEU A 60 8.47 -10.28 3.69
N LYS A 61 8.38 -10.88 4.90
CA LYS A 61 7.36 -10.54 5.89
C LYS A 61 7.40 -9.07 6.29
N GLY A 62 8.60 -8.49 6.47
CA GLY A 62 8.75 -7.06 6.71
C GLY A 62 8.19 -6.20 5.57
N LYS A 63 8.46 -6.58 4.32
CA LYS A 63 7.88 -5.92 3.14
C LYS A 63 6.36 -6.08 3.07
N LEU A 64 5.84 -7.26 3.41
CA LEU A 64 4.41 -7.54 3.43
C LEU A 64 3.70 -6.68 4.48
N ALA A 65 4.26 -6.57 5.69
CA ALA A 65 3.73 -5.72 6.74
C ALA A 65 3.63 -4.25 6.30
N ILE A 66 4.68 -3.74 5.65
CA ILE A 66 4.67 -2.39 5.06
C ILE A 66 3.54 -2.26 4.02
N ALA A 67 3.43 -3.23 3.10
CA ALA A 67 2.37 -3.23 2.09
C ALA A 67 0.97 -3.22 2.72
N GLN A 68 0.73 -4.05 3.74
CA GLN A 68 -0.54 -4.12 4.47
C GLN A 68 -0.87 -2.80 5.16
N THR A 69 0.09 -2.16 5.84
CA THR A 69 -0.12 -0.83 6.45
C THR A 69 -0.56 0.20 5.42
N HIS A 70 0.07 0.25 4.25
CA HIS A 70 -0.32 1.19 3.20
C HIS A 70 -1.65 0.81 2.51
N ILE A 71 -2.00 -0.47 2.45
CA ILE A 71 -3.33 -0.92 2.02
C ILE A 71 -4.40 -0.36 2.96
N SER A 72 -4.25 -0.57 4.28
CA SER A 72 -5.22 -0.09 5.27
C SER A 72 -5.36 1.43 5.23
N ARG A 73 -4.25 2.17 5.07
CA ARG A 73 -4.27 3.63 4.90
C ARG A 73 -5.00 4.06 3.63
N ALA A 74 -4.73 3.40 2.50
CA ALA A 74 -5.41 3.71 1.24
C ALA A 74 -6.90 3.37 1.26
N GLU A 75 -7.29 2.30 1.96
CA GLU A 75 -8.70 1.94 2.18
C GLU A 75 -9.41 2.95 3.07
N TRP A 76 -8.77 3.38 4.16
CA TRP A 76 -9.30 4.45 5.01
C TRP A 76 -9.47 5.74 4.21
N LEU A 77 -8.47 6.14 3.43
CA LEU A 77 -8.53 7.35 2.62
C LEU A 77 -9.63 7.29 1.54
N LEU A 78 -9.95 6.11 0.99
CA LEU A 78 -11.11 5.94 0.11
C LEU A 78 -12.44 6.16 0.83
N ARG A 79 -12.54 5.78 2.11
CA ARG A 79 -13.74 5.99 2.92
C ARG A 79 -13.94 7.46 3.27
N GLU A 80 -12.86 8.19 3.54
CA GLU A 80 -12.91 9.63 3.84
C GLU A 80 -13.21 10.50 2.61
N LEU A 81 -12.93 9.98 1.41
CA LEU A 81 -13.21 10.66 0.13
C LEU A 81 -14.56 10.29 -0.49
N ALA A 82 -15.30 9.36 0.11
CA ALA A 82 -16.61 8.88 -0.34
C ALA A 82 -17.73 9.67 0.36
#